data_AF-A0A2I1YFB9-F1
#
_entry.id   AF-A0A2I1YFB9-F1
#
_cell.length_a   1.000
_cell.length_b   1.000
_cell.length_c   1.000
_cell.angle_alpha   90.00
_cell.angle_beta   90.00
_cell.angle_gamma   90.00
#
_symmetry.space_group_name_H-M   'P 1'
#
loop_
_entity.id
_entity.type
_entity.pdbx_description
1 polymer ?
#
loop_
_entity_poly.entity_id
_entity_poly.type
_entity_poly.pdbx_seq_one_letter_code
_entity_poly.pdbx_strand_id
1 'polypeptide(L)'
;MAGLRWFSGGKERKNEAVIIIDELLVSLSEDSKYIPLKEFFLFYRKELESSGTSTPLVLSRMNVELSNILIENKLQLSDKQSEQLKRLRSLSNIRYGY
;
A
#
# COMPACT_ATOMS: atom_id res chain seq x y z
N MET A 1 -21.80 -11.43 -5.95
CA MET A 1 -20.80 -12.04 -6.86
C MET A 1 -19.61 -11.10 -6.95
N ALA A 2 -18.61 -11.27 -6.07
CA ALA A 2 -17.40 -10.44 -6.06
C ALA A 2 -16.44 -11.02 -7.10
N GLY A 3 -16.37 -10.37 -8.26
CA GLY A 3 -15.47 -10.76 -9.33
C GLY A 3 -14.02 -10.55 -8.92
N LEU A 4 -13.28 -11.65 -8.74
CA LEU A 4 -11.82 -11.63 -8.79
C LEU A 4 -11.40 -11.07 -10.16
N ARG A 5 -11.09 -9.78 -10.23
CA ARG A 5 -10.45 -9.19 -11.41
C ARG A 5 -8.95 -9.39 -11.25
N TRP A 6 -8.46 -10.48 -11.85
CA TRP A 6 -7.03 -10.67 -12.08
C TRP A 6 -6.54 -9.53 -12.98
N PHE A 7 -5.66 -8.68 -12.47
CA PHE A 7 -5.20 -7.46 -13.15
C PHE A 7 -4.22 -7.81 -14.29
N SER A 8 -4.64 -7.57 -15.55
CA SER A 8 -3.88 -7.91 -16.76
C SER A 8 -3.00 -6.77 -17.28
N GLY A 9 -3.06 -5.55 -16.72
CA GLY A 9 -2.26 -4.39 -17.16
C GLY A 9 -1.46 -3.68 -16.06
N GLY A 10 -0.27 -3.15 -16.40
CA GLY A 10 0.53 -2.30 -15.49
C GLY A 10 -0.19 -1.03 -15.02
N LYS A 11 -1.09 -0.48 -15.84
CA LYS A 11 -1.97 0.65 -15.49
C LYS A 11 -3.01 0.26 -14.43
N GLU A 12 -3.50 -0.98 -14.46
CA GLU A 12 -4.47 -1.50 -13.49
C GLU A 12 -3.80 -1.72 -12.12
N ARG A 13 -2.54 -2.19 -12.08
CA ARG A 13 -1.79 -2.37 -10.83
C ARG A 13 -1.56 -1.06 -10.07
N LYS A 14 -1.25 0.03 -10.79
CA LYS A 14 -1.13 1.37 -10.20
C LYS A 14 -2.45 1.82 -9.58
N ASN A 15 -3.56 1.63 -10.31
CA ASN A 15 -4.88 2.03 -9.84
C ASN A 15 -5.31 1.25 -8.58
N GLU A 16 -5.07 -0.05 -8.55
CA GLU A 16 -5.32 -0.89 -7.36
C GLU A 16 -4.47 -0.49 -6.16
N ALA A 17 -3.18 -0.22 -6.38
CA ALA A 17 -2.32 0.26 -5.31
C ALA A 17 -2.84 1.55 -4.68
N VAL A 18 -3.30 2.49 -5.51
CA VAL A 18 -3.90 3.75 -5.03
C VAL A 18 -5.19 3.49 -4.24
N ILE A 19 -6.07 2.59 -4.72
CA ILE A 19 -7.31 2.24 -4.02
C ILE A 19 -7.00 1.64 -2.64
N ILE A 20 -6.07 0.68 -2.56
CA ILE A 20 -5.71 0.06 -1.29
C ILE A 20 -5.13 1.10 -0.31
N ILE A 21 -4.29 2.02 -0.81
CA ILE A 21 -3.74 3.10 0.02
C ILE A 21 -4.84 4.04 0.53
N ASP A 22 -5.82 4.36 -0.30
CA ASP A 22 -6.97 5.18 0.09
C ASP A 22 -7.81 4.49 1.17
N GLU A 23 -8.09 3.20 1.02
CA GLU A 23 -8.81 2.45 2.04
C GLU A 23 -8.03 2.34 3.36
N LEU A 24 -6.69 2.18 3.31
CA LEU A 24 -5.84 2.19 4.50
C LEU A 24 -5.93 3.56 5.20
N LEU A 25 -5.87 4.66 4.44
CA LEU A 25 -6.02 6.04 4.94
C LEU A 25 -7.36 6.28 5.64
N VAL A 26 -8.46 5.82 5.03
CA VAL A 26 -9.82 5.92 5.60
C VAL A 26 -9.95 5.03 6.85
N SER A 27 -9.36 3.84 6.83
CA SER A 27 -9.44 2.91 7.95
C SER A 27 -8.49 3.25 9.11
N LEU A 28 -7.55 4.18 8.92
CA LEU A 28 -6.67 4.68 9.97
C LEU A 28 -7.42 5.71 10.84
N SER A 29 -7.50 5.44 12.14
CA SER A 29 -8.14 6.31 13.13
C SER A 29 -7.55 7.74 13.09
N GLU A 30 -8.33 8.74 13.52
CA GLU A 30 -7.89 10.15 13.65
C GLU A 30 -6.89 10.39 14.79
N ASP A 31 -6.36 9.32 15.37
CA ASP A 31 -5.41 9.35 16.45
C ASP A 31 -4.06 9.90 15.96
N SER A 32 -3.47 10.82 16.73
CA SER A 32 -2.23 11.52 16.36
C SER A 32 -1.05 10.56 16.12
N LYS A 33 -1.08 9.34 16.69
CA LYS A 33 -0.07 8.31 16.44
C LYS A 33 -0.03 7.80 15.00
N TYR A 34 -1.11 7.97 14.24
CA TYR A 34 -1.20 7.54 12.84
C TYR A 34 -0.89 8.68 11.85
N ILE A 35 -0.66 9.91 12.31
CA ILE A 35 -0.25 11.05 11.47
C ILE A 35 0.96 10.69 10.58
N PRO A 36 2.10 10.19 11.12
CA PRO A 36 3.25 9.86 10.28
C PRO A 36 2.93 8.77 9.25
N LEU A 37 2.07 7.82 9.62
CA LEU A 37 1.64 6.75 8.72
C LEU A 37 0.71 7.27 7.60
N LYS A 38 -0.18 8.22 7.91
CA LYS A 38 -1.04 8.88 6.92
C LYS A 38 -0.24 9.72 5.94
N GLU A 39 0.72 10.52 6.43
CA GLU A 39 1.60 11.30 5.58
C GLU A 39 2.44 10.42 4.65
N PHE A 40 2.94 9.30 5.19
CA PHE A 40 3.63 8.28 4.41
C PHE A 40 2.76 7.73 3.26
N PHE A 41 1.53 7.32 3.56
CA PHE A 41 0.60 6.82 2.54
C PHE A 41 0.26 7.87 1.48
N LEU A 42 0.07 9.14 1.87
CA LEU A 42 -0.18 10.25 0.95
C LEU A 42 1.01 10.52 0.02
N PHE A 43 2.24 10.48 0.57
CA PHE A 43 3.46 10.63 -0.21
C PHE A 43 3.56 9.55 -1.29
N TYR A 44 3.42 8.28 -0.91
CA TYR A 44 3.50 7.16 -1.84
C TYR A 44 2.35 7.12 -2.85
N ARG A 45 1.14 7.55 -2.46
CA ARG A 45 0.02 7.75 -3.40
C ARG A 45 0.40 8.73 -4.51
N LYS A 46 0.97 9.88 -4.15
CA LYS A 46 1.42 10.90 -5.11
C LYS A 46 2.60 10.41 -5.96
N GLU A 47 3.52 9.65 -5.38
CA GLU A 47 4.63 9.02 -6.12
C GLU A 47 4.12 7.99 -7.13
N LEU A 48 3.14 7.17 -6.75
CA LEU A 48 2.47 6.24 -7.67
C LEU A 48 1.76 6.98 -8.80
N GLU A 49 1.11 8.11 -8.51
CA GLU A 49 0.47 8.98 -9.50
C GLU A 49 1.48 9.64 -10.45
N SER A 50 2.69 9.94 -9.96
CA SER A 50 3.79 10.48 -10.77
C SER A 50 4.26 9.45 -11.81
N SER A 51 4.23 9.83 -13.09
CA SER A 51 4.57 8.93 -14.22
C SER A 51 6.06 8.61 -14.37
N GLY A 52 6.92 9.10 -13.46
CA GLY A 52 8.38 8.98 -13.55
C GLY A 52 8.95 7.67 -13.00
N THR A 53 8.27 7.03 -12.04
CA THR A 53 8.82 5.87 -11.30
C THR A 53 8.05 4.59 -11.63
N SER A 54 8.77 3.47 -11.77
CA SER A 54 8.17 2.15 -11.96
C SER A 54 7.32 1.77 -10.74
N THR A 55 6.01 1.55 -10.93
CA THR A 55 5.05 1.12 -9.90
C THR A 55 5.57 0.02 -8.96
N PRO A 56 6.15 -1.10 -9.43
CA PRO A 56 6.69 -2.14 -8.55
C PRO A 56 7.87 -1.66 -7.69
N LEU A 57 8.71 -0.75 -8.19
CA LEU A 57 9.83 -0.19 -7.42
C LEU A 57 9.34 0.68 -6.27
N VAL A 58 8.37 1.56 -6.55
CA VAL A 58 7.74 2.42 -5.54
C VAL A 58 7.11 1.57 -4.45
N LEU A 59 6.34 0.55 -4.83
CA LEU A 59 5.70 -0.35 -3.86
C LEU A 59 6.69 -1.20 -3.06
N SER A 60 7.81 -1.61 -3.66
CA SER A 60 8.86 -2.35 -2.94
C SER A 60 9.52 -1.48 -1.86
N ARG A 61 9.85 -0.23 -2.19
CA ARG A 61 10.39 0.74 -1.23
C ARG A 61 9.39 1.02 -0.11
N MET A 62 8.14 1.24 -0.49
CA MET A 62 7.05 1.46 0.45
C MET A 62 6.92 0.31 1.46
N ASN A 63 7.09 -0.95 1.03
CA ASN A 63 6.96 -2.10 1.95
C ASN A 63 8.03 -2.12 3.04
N VAL A 64 9.27 -1.77 2.69
CA VAL A 64 10.39 -1.69 3.62
C VAL A 64 10.17 -0.55 4.62
N GLU A 65 9.88 0.64 4.11
CA GLU A 65 9.68 1.83 4.94
C GLU A 65 8.46 1.71 5.85
N LEU A 66 7.36 1.13 5.35
CA LEU A 66 6.18 0.85 6.15
C LEU A 66 6.52 -0.07 7.32
N SER A 67 7.31 -1.11 7.09
CA SER A 67 7.72 -2.05 8.15
C SER A 67 8.53 -1.33 9.23
N ASN A 68 9.44 -0.43 8.84
CA ASN A 68 10.18 0.42 9.78
C ASN A 68 9.24 1.32 10.59
N ILE A 69 8.34 2.05 9.93
CA ILE A 69 7.38 2.96 10.61
C ILE A 69 6.52 2.21 11.61
N LEU A 70 6.03 1.02 11.26
CA LEU A 70 5.21 0.19 12.16
C LEU A 70 5.99 -0.25 13.40
N ILE A 71 7.26 -0.64 13.24
CA ILE A 71 8.13 -1.05 14.34
C ILE A 71 8.51 0.14 15.22
N GLU A 72 8.95 1.25 14.62
CA GLU A 72 9.38 2.46 15.32
C GLU A 72 8.24 3.10 16.12
N ASN A 73 7.05 3.19 15.52
CA ASN A 73 5.89 3.80 16.16
C ASN A 73 5.05 2.79 16.97
N LYS A 74 5.49 1.52 17.07
CA LYS A 74 4.78 0.41 17.73
C LYS A 74 3.30 0.34 17.35
N LEU A 75 3.00 0.59 16.08
CA LEU A 75 1.63 0.66 15.58
C LEU A 75 1.06 -0.74 15.43
N GLN A 76 -0.08 -0.98 16.06
CA GLN A 76 -0.83 -2.23 15.92
C GLN A 76 -1.82 -2.06 14.76
N LEU A 77 -1.63 -2.85 13.71
CA LEU A 77 -2.56 -2.91 12.60
C LEU A 77 -3.70 -3.88 12.93
N SER A 78 -4.92 -3.49 12.57
CA SER A 78 -6.07 -4.40 12.62
C SER A 78 -5.97 -5.46 11.52
N ASP A 79 -6.65 -6.60 11.69
CA ASP A 79 -6.68 -7.70 10.71
C ASP A 79 -7.01 -7.21 9.29
N LYS A 80 -7.96 -6.28 9.16
CA LYS A 80 -8.33 -5.68 7.88
C LYS A 80 -7.17 -4.91 7.23
N GLN A 81 -6.43 -4.15 8.03
CA GLN A 81 -5.26 -3.37 7.59
C GLN A 81 -4.12 -4.32 7.15
N SER A 82 -3.90 -5.38 7.92
CA SER A 82 -2.90 -6.41 7.58
C SER A 82 -3.24 -7.11 6.26
N GLU A 83 -4.51 -7.43 6.02
CA GLU A 83 -4.95 -8.02 4.75
C GLU A 83 -4.73 -7.07 3.57
N GLN A 84 -5.07 -5.79 3.73
CA GLN A 84 -4.82 -4.76 2.71
C GLN A 84 -3.34 -4.62 2.38
N LEU A 85 -2.45 -4.67 3.38
CA LEU A 85 -1.01 -4.66 3.16
C LEU A 85 -0.50 -5.91 2.45
N LYS A 86 -1.05 -7.09 2.76
CA LYS A 86 -0.73 -8.33 2.03
C LYS A 86 -1.11 -8.22 0.55
N ARG A 87 -2.29 -7.64 0.26
CA ARG A 87 -2.72 -7.36 -1.13
C ARG A 87 -1.77 -6.37 -1.81
N LEU A 88 -1.43 -5.27 -1.13
CA LEU A 88 -0.49 -4.27 -1.65
C LEU A 88 0.90 -4.87 -1.96
N ARG A 89 1.40 -5.74 -1.08
CA ARG A 89 2.68 -6.44 -1.29
C ARG A 89 2.61 -7.43 -2.45
N SER A 90 1.43 -7.99 -2.72
CA SER A 90 1.22 -8.86 -3.89
C SER A 90 1.24 -8.07 -5.20
N LEU A 91 0.92 -6.77 -5.17
CA LEU A 91 1.01 -5.89 -6.34
C LEU A 91 2.45 -5.47 -6.67
N SER A 92 3.33 -5.41 -5.67
CA SER A 92 4.76 -5.11 -5.87
C SER A 92 5.53 -6.32 -6.40
N ASN A 93 5.17 -7.51 -5.94
CA ASN A 93 5.88 -8.73 -6.27
C ASN A 93 5.44 -9.24 -7.66
N ILE A 94 6.25 -8.95 -8.68
CA ILE A 94 6.14 -9.59 -9.99
C ILE A 94 6.60 -11.03 -9.81
N ARG A 95 5.70 -11.90 -9.30
CA ARG A 95 5.81 -13.36 -9.21
C ARG A 95 7.24 -13.91 -9.03
N TYR A 96 7.70 -14.04 -7.79
CA TYR A 96 8.44 -15.24 -7.43
C TYR A 96 7.43 -16.22 -6.84
N GLY A 97 7.16 -17.29 -7.60
CA GLY A 97 6.29 -18.37 -7.18
C GLY A 97 6.84 -19.02 -5.92
N TYR A 98 5.93 -19.41 -5.04
CA TYR A 98 6.17 -20.44 -4.04
C TYR A 98 5.81 -21.79 -4.65
#